data_AF-A0A642C324-F1
#
_entry.id   AF-A0A642C324-F1
#
_cell.length_a   1.000
_cell.length_b   1.000
_cell.length_c   1.000
_cell.angle_alpha   90.00
_cell.angle_beta   90.00
_cell.angle_gamma   90.00
#
_symmetry.space_group_name_H-M   'P 1'
#
loop_
_entity.id
_entity.type
_entity.pdbx_description
1 polymer ?
#
loop_
_entity_poly.entity_id
_entity_poly.type
_entity_poly.pdbx_seq_one_letter_code
_entity_poly.pdbx_strand_id
1 'polypeptide(L)' 'KTLPKSTLIKKLEAGDRNIYREYIAFCNYKGKRHAMLLKRRKAEFALLYIP' A
#
# COMPACT_ATOMS: atom_id res chain seq x y z
N LYS A 1 15.30 -5.50 -17.30
CA LYS A 1 15.64 -4.70 -16.10
C LYS A 1 14.68 -5.11 -14.99
N THR A 2 15.12 -5.86 -13.99
CA THR A 2 14.26 -6.31 -12.88
C THR A 2 14.08 -5.17 -11.89
N LEU A 3 12.84 -4.68 -11.71
CA LEU A 3 12.56 -3.72 -10.66
C LEU A 3 12.60 -4.44 -9.30
N PRO A 4 13.25 -3.86 -8.27
CA PRO A 4 13.28 -4.47 -6.95
C PRO A 4 11.86 -4.52 -6.38
N LYS A 5 11.52 -5.64 -5.73
CA LYS A 5 10.23 -5.78 -5.02
C LYS A 5 10.14 -4.73 -3.91
N SER A 6 8.98 -4.09 -3.80
CA SER A 6 8.70 -3.17 -2.71
C SER A 6 8.60 -3.91 -1.38
N THR A 7 8.82 -3.20 -0.27
CA THR A 7 8.69 -3.74 1.09
C THR A 7 7.30 -4.34 1.33
N LEU A 8 6.26 -3.74 0.74
CA LEU A 8 4.89 -4.28 0.78
C LEU A 8 4.82 -5.70 0.22
N ILE A 9 5.37 -5.93 -0.98
CA ILE A 9 5.35 -7.24 -1.62
C ILE A 9 6.17 -8.25 -0.80
N LYS A 10 7.34 -7.85 -0.29
CA LYS A 10 8.16 -8.72 0.56
C LYS A 10 7.43 -9.17 1.83
N LYS A 11 6.67 -8.28 2.47
CA LYS A 11 5.84 -8.63 3.64
C LYS A 11 4.72 -9.59 3.28
N LEU A 12 4.02 -9.34 2.18
CA LEU A 12 2.98 -10.23 1.69
C LEU A 12 3.52 -11.63 1.38
N GLU A 13 4.70 -11.73 0.76
CA GLU A 13 5.38 -13.01 0.49
C GLU A 13 5.82 -13.73 1.77
N ALA A 14 6.22 -12.99 2.81
CA ALA A 14 6.56 -13.54 4.12
C ALA A 14 5.33 -13.92 4.96
N GLY A 15 4.11 -13.65 4.49
CA GLY A 15 2.87 -13.87 5.23
C GLY A 15 2.56 -12.79 6.29
N ASP A 16 3.36 -11.74 6.38
CA ASP A 16 3.10 -10.61 7.28
C ASP A 16 1.96 -9.75 6.73
N ARG A 17 0.82 -9.77 7.43
CA ARG A 17 -0.38 -8.99 7.09
C ARG A 17 -0.38 -7.58 7.70
N ASN A 18 0.64 -7.20 8.47
CA ASN A 18 0.82 -5.84 8.97
C ASN A 18 1.40 -4.93 7.88
N ILE A 19 0.58 -4.68 6.86
CA ILE A 19 0.97 -3.99 5.61
C ILE A 19 0.52 -2.54 5.54
N TYR A 20 -0.24 -2.04 6.52
CA TYR A 20 -0.93 -0.75 6.42
C TYR A 20 0.03 0.41 6.11
N ARG A 21 1.17 0.47 6.80
CA ARG A 21 2.16 1.56 6.63
C ARG A 21 2.75 1.56 5.22
N GLU A 22 3.18 0.40 4.74
CA GLU A 22 3.76 0.23 3.41
C GLU A 22 2.72 0.45 2.32
N TYR A 23 1.47 0.03 2.55
CA TYR A 23 0.37 0.17 1.61
C TYR A 23 -0.02 1.63 1.34
N ILE A 24 -0.09 2.48 2.38
CA ILE A 24 -0.37 3.92 2.23
C ILE A 24 0.85 4.76 1.82
N ALA A 25 2.06 4.17 1.81
CA ALA A 25 3.28 4.89 1.45
C ALA A 25 3.35 5.22 -0.05
N PHE A 26 2.75 4.38 -0.90
CA PHE A 26 2.75 4.53 -2.36
C PHE A 26 1.59 5.40 -2.88
N CYS A 27 1.34 6.54 -2.21
CA CYS A 27 0.29 7.50 -2.59
C CYS A 27 0.86 8.79 -3.19
N ASN A 28 1.97 8.71 -3.92
CA ASN A 28 2.63 9.88 -4.50
C ASN A 28 2.44 9.90 -6.03
N TYR A 29 2.14 11.08 -6.56
CA TYR A 29 2.06 11.35 -7.98
C TYR A 29 2.94 12.56 -8.30
N LYS A 30 3.87 12.42 -9.26
CA LYS A 30 4.85 13.46 -9.64
C LYS A 30 5.57 14.08 -8.42
N GLY A 31 6.00 13.23 -7.47
CA GLY A 31 6.72 13.65 -6.26
C GLY A 31 5.84 14.29 -5.17
N LYS A 32 4.54 14.47 -5.39
CA LYS A 32 3.61 15.04 -4.41
C LYS A 32 2.66 13.96 -3.87
N ARG A 33 2.30 14.06 -2.59
CA ARG A 33 1.31 13.16 -1.99
C ARG A 33 -0.07 13.48 -2.54
N HIS A 34 -0.73 12.49 -3.10
CA HIS A 34 -2.02 12.64 -3.77
C HIS A 34 -3.16 12.28 -2.80
N ALA A 35 -3.83 13.29 -2.24
CA ALA A 35 -4.80 13.12 -1.16
C ALA A 35 -5.96 12.16 -1.51
N MET A 36 -6.47 12.22 -2.75
CA MET A 36 -7.53 11.30 -3.20
C MET A 36 -7.06 9.84 -3.26
N LEU A 37 -5.79 9.60 -3.61
CA LEU A 37 -5.20 8.26 -3.65
C LEU A 37 -5.08 7.70 -2.24
N LEU A 38 -4.67 8.53 -1.28
CA LEU A 38 -4.62 8.16 0.12
C LEU A 38 -6.00 7.80 0.67
N LYS A 39 -7.02 8.61 0.37
CA LYS A 39 -8.41 8.32 0.78
C LYS A 39 -8.88 6.97 0.21
N ARG A 40 -8.63 6.73 -1.08
CA ARG A 40 -8.99 5.46 -1.73
C ARG A 40 -8.27 4.26 -1.09
N ARG A 41 -6.97 4.37 -0.82
CA ARG A 41 -6.19 3.32 -0.14
C ARG A 41 -6.72 3.01 1.26
N LYS A 42 -7.11 4.03 2.04
CA LYS A 42 -7.72 3.81 3.36
C LYS A 42 -9.07 3.08 3.25
N ALA A 43 -9.90 3.46 2.27
CA ALA A 43 -11.18 2.79 2.03
C ALA A 43 -10.98 1.33 1.60
N GLU A 44 -10.10 1.07 0.63
CA GLU A 44 -9.76 -0.29 0.18
C GLU A 44 -9.24 -1.15 1.34
N PHE A 45 -8.39 -0.59 2.21
CA PHE A 45 -7.90 -1.29 3.40
C PHE A 45 -9.02 -1.61 4.39
N ALA A 46 -9.95 -0.69 4.63
CA ALA A 46 -11.09 -0.94 5.51
C ALA A 46 -12.02 -2.04 4.94
N LEU A 47 -12.27 -2.02 3.63
CA LEU A 47 -13.10 -3.02 2.95
C LEU A 47 -12.49 -4.43 2.99
N LEU A 48 -11.16 -4.55 3.07
CA LEU A 48 -10.47 -5.84 3.13
C LEU A 48 -10.83 -6.68 4.37
N TYR A 49 -11.22 -6.03 5.46
CA TYR A 49 -11.56 -6.68 6.73
C TYR A 49 -13.07 -6.72 6.99
N ILE A 50 -13.88 -6.38 5.99
CA ILE A 50 -15.32 -6.62 6.07
C ILE A 50 -15.55 -8.13 5.89
N PRO A 51 -16.24 -8.78 6.83
CA PRO A 51 -16.52 -10.22 6.78
C PRO A 51 -17.47 -10.60 5.64
#